data_AF-A0A5C6RFZ4-F1
#
_entry.id   AF-A0A5C6RFZ4-F1
#
_cell.length_a   1.000
_cell.length_b   1.000
_cell.length_c   1.000
_cell.angle_alpha   90.00
_cell.angle_beta   90.00
_cell.angle_gamma   90.00
#
_symmetry.space_group_name_H-M   'P 1'
#
loop_
_entity.id
_entity.type
_entity.pdbx_description
1 polymer ?
#
loop_
_entity_poly.entity_id
_entity_poly.type
_entity_poly.pdbx_seq_one_letter_code
_entity_poly.pdbx_strand_id
1 'polypeptide(L)' 'MELEIYETSAAGSKLGQKEAGGEAEPDKRLTLRPEERFQTITGIGGSFTEASAYLLNKLGPENRQKVLEAYFGPSG' A
#
# COMPACT_ATOMS: atom_id res chain seq x y z
N MET A 1 11.96 -10.15 13.86
CA MET A 1 11.41 -9.46 12.68
C MET A 1 10.50 -10.45 12.00
N GLU A 2 9.24 -10.10 11.87
CA GLU A 2 8.30 -10.82 11.01
C GLU A 2 8.43 -10.20 9.61
N LEU A 3 8.56 -11.05 8.58
CA LEU A 3 8.73 -10.62 7.20
C LEU A 3 7.44 -10.90 6.46
N GLU A 4 6.79 -9.85 5.99
CA GLU A 4 5.64 -9.92 5.10
C GLU A 4 6.03 -9.36 3.73
N ILE A 5 5.63 -10.06 2.67
CA ILE A 5 5.95 -9.69 1.31
C ILE A 5 4.64 -9.47 0.56
N TYR A 6 4.52 -8.30 -0.08
CA TYR A 6 3.39 -7.95 -0.92
C TYR A 6 3.86 -7.62 -2.34
N GLU A 7 3.11 -8.08 -3.33
CA GLU A 7 3.40 -7.85 -4.74
C GLU A 7 2.24 -7.13 -5.44
N THR A 8 2.57 -6.14 -6.27
CA THR A 8 1.68 -5.61 -7.31
C THR A 8 2.39 -5.70 -8.65
N SER A 9 1.71 -6.19 -9.70
CA SER A 9 2.33 -6.41 -11.01
C SER A 9 1.39 -6.06 -12.16
N ALA A 10 1.96 -5.65 -13.29
CA ALA A 10 1.21 -5.40 -14.52
C ALA A 10 0.47 -6.65 -15.04
N ALA A 11 0.96 -7.85 -14.68
CA ALA A 11 0.32 -9.12 -14.98
C ALA A 11 -0.94 -9.39 -14.14
N GLY A 12 -1.24 -8.53 -13.15
CA GLY A 12 -2.51 -8.54 -12.42
C GLY A 12 -2.44 -8.84 -10.92
N SER A 13 -1.24 -9.01 -10.35
CA SER A 13 -1.08 -9.08 -8.90
C SER A 13 -1.46 -7.73 -8.28
N LYS A 14 -2.32 -7.71 -7.26
CA LYS A 14 -2.85 -6.50 -6.62
C LYS A 14 -2.70 -6.62 -5.11
N LEU A 15 -1.61 -6.07 -4.55
CA LEU A 15 -1.24 -6.23 -3.13
C LEU A 15 -1.34 -7.69 -2.65
N GLY A 16 -0.92 -8.63 -3.50
CA GLY A 16 -0.99 -10.05 -3.19
C GLY A 16 0.14 -10.44 -2.23
N GLN A 17 -0.21 -11.04 -1.09
CA GLN A 17 0.79 -11.56 -0.16
C GLN A 17 1.55 -12.73 -0.80
N LYS A 18 2.87 -12.77 -0.57
CA LYS A 18 3.77 -13.83 -1.03
C LYS A 18 4.48 -14.46 0.14
N GLU A 19 4.74 -15.75 0.00
CA GLU A 19 5.66 -16.45 0.88
C GLU A 19 7.10 -16.03 0.54
N ALA A 20 7.95 -15.97 1.57
CA ALA A 20 9.36 -15.74 1.36
C ALA A 20 9.97 -16.92 0.58
N GLY A 21 10.81 -16.60 -0.41
CA GLY A 21 11.59 -17.63 -1.11
C GLY A 21 12.58 -18.32 -0.17
N GLY A 22 12.94 -19.57 -0.50
CA GLY A 22 13.88 -20.38 0.28
C GLY A 22 15.33 -19.88 0.25
N GLU A 23 16.15 -20.52 1.09
CA GLU A 23 17.56 -20.23 1.39
C GLU A 23 18.53 -20.56 0.23
N ALA A 24 18.33 -19.97 -0.95
CA ALA A 24 19.37 -19.96 -1.97
C ALA A 24 20.39 -18.86 -1.65
N GLU A 25 21.68 -19.10 -1.96
CA GLU A 25 22.69 -18.04 -1.95
C GLU A 25 22.22 -16.91 -2.89
N PRO A 26 22.04 -15.67 -2.39
CA PRO A 26 21.49 -14.62 -3.21
C PRO A 26 22.58 -14.03 -4.11
N ASP A 27 22.31 -13.96 -5.42
CA ASP A 27 23.20 -13.30 -6.40
C ASP A 27 23.44 -11.81 -6.11
N LYS A 28 22.58 -11.19 -5.29
CA LYS A 28 22.61 -9.77 -4.90
C LYS A 28 22.28 -9.62 -3.42
N ARG A 29 22.97 -8.70 -2.74
CA ARG A 29 22.77 -8.40 -1.32
C ARG A 29 22.39 -6.93 -1.12
N LEU A 30 21.26 -6.71 -0.46
CA LEU A 30 20.84 -5.40 0.03
C LEU A 30 21.07 -5.33 1.55
N THR A 31 21.65 -4.24 2.05
CA THR A 31 21.96 -4.07 3.48
C THR A 31 21.30 -2.79 4.00
N LEU A 32 20.58 -2.89 5.12
CA LEU A 32 19.98 -1.74 5.81
C LEU A 32 20.95 -1.22 6.88
N ARG A 33 21.05 0.12 7.00
CA ARG A 33 21.88 0.83 7.99
C ARG A 33 21.00 1.79 8.82
N PRO A 34 20.31 1.30 9.86
CA PRO A 34 19.34 2.11 10.62
C PRO A 34 19.91 3.36 11.29
N GLU A 35 21.23 3.40 11.49
CA GLU A 35 21.99 4.53 12.02
C GLU A 35 22.13 5.71 11.03
N GLU A 36 22.04 5.43 9.72
CA GLU A 36 22.08 6.44 8.67
C GLU A 36 20.65 6.95 8.39
N ARG A 37 20.30 8.11 8.99
CA ARG A 37 18.95 8.67 8.93
C ARG A 37 18.84 9.81 7.91
N PHE A 38 17.70 9.89 7.24
CA PHE A 38 17.35 10.94 6.29
C PHE A 38 16.09 11.70 6.76
N GLN A 39 15.25 12.16 5.82
CA GLN A 39 14.01 12.88 6.14
C GLN A 39 12.98 12.03 6.88
N THR A 40 12.13 12.70 7.66
CA THR A 40 10.91 12.09 8.18
C THR A 40 9.82 12.13 7.11
N ILE A 41 9.10 11.02 6.93
CA ILE A 41 7.94 10.96 6.03
C ILE A 41 6.71 11.47 6.80
N THR A 42 6.14 12.60 6.36
CA THR A 42 4.93 13.18 6.97
C THR A 42 3.68 12.35 6.68
N GLY A 43 3.56 11.83 5.46
CA GLY A 43 2.41 11.03 5.04
C GLY A 43 2.35 10.82 3.53
N ILE A 44 1.40 9.99 3.10
CA ILE A 44 1.07 9.69 1.70
C ILE A 44 -0.45 9.82 1.56
N GLY A 45 -0.92 10.36 0.44
CA GLY A 45 -2.35 10.53 0.21
C GLY A 45 -2.67 10.94 -1.22
N GLY A 46 -3.93 11.31 -1.45
CA GLY A 46 -4.43 11.80 -2.73
C GLY A 46 -5.31 13.04 -2.55
N SER A 47 -5.55 13.78 -3.63
CA SER A 47 -6.38 14.98 -3.59
C SER A 47 -7.87 14.62 -3.54
N PHE A 48 -8.57 15.06 -2.49
CA PHE A 48 -10.02 14.99 -2.41
C PHE A 48 -10.65 16.28 -2.96
N THR A 49 -10.72 16.40 -4.28
CA THR A 49 -11.26 17.58 -4.97
C THR A 49 -12.78 17.56 -5.02
N GLU A 50 -13.39 18.66 -5.48
CA GLU A 50 -14.84 18.74 -5.73
C GLU A 50 -15.31 17.62 -6.69
N ALA A 51 -14.55 17.33 -7.73
CA ALA A 51 -14.89 16.27 -8.68
C ALA A 51 -14.93 14.88 -7.98
N SER A 52 -13.94 14.58 -7.14
CA SER A 52 -13.91 13.34 -6.35
C SER A 52 -15.08 13.27 -5.37
N ALA A 53 -15.39 14.39 -4.69
CA ALA A 53 -16.51 14.47 -3.75
C ALA A 53 -17.86 14.29 -4.44
N TYR A 54 -18.05 14.91 -5.61
CA TYR A 54 -19.25 14.77 -6.42
C TYR A 54 -19.50 13.32 -6.84
N LEU A 55 -18.46 12.62 -7.32
CA LEU A 55 -18.55 11.20 -7.67
C LEU A 55 -18.83 10.32 -6.45
N LEU A 56 -18.14 10.56 -5.33
CA LEU A 56 -18.36 9.80 -4.09
C LEU A 56 -19.80 9.95 -3.58
N ASN A 57 -20.39 11.15 -3.68
CA ASN A 57 -21.76 11.43 -3.26
C ASN A 57 -22.84 10.80 -4.16
N LYS A 58 -22.49 10.42 -5.39
CA LYS A 58 -23.38 9.65 -6.27
C LYS A 58 -23.44 8.17 -5.92
N LEU A 59 -22.53 7.67 -5.09
CA LEU A 59 -22.56 6.29 -4.63
C LEU A 59 -23.62 6.11 -3.54
N GLY A 60 -24.26 4.94 -3.53
CA GLY A 60 -25.07 4.52 -2.39
C GLY A 60 -24.23 4.39 -1.10
N PRO A 61 -24.87 4.41 0.08
CA PRO A 61 -24.17 4.45 1.37
C PRO A 61 -23.10 3.36 1.54
N GLU A 62 -23.39 2.13 1.10
CA GLU A 62 -22.49 0.99 1.21
C GLU A 62 -21.21 1.15 0.38
N ASN A 63 -21.33 1.55 -0.89
CA ASN A 63 -20.17 1.68 -1.76
C ASN A 63 -19.34 2.91 -1.39
N ARG A 64 -19.97 3.99 -0.92
CA ARG A 64 -19.26 5.13 -0.35
C ARG A 64 -18.42 4.71 0.86
N GLN A 65 -18.97 3.89 1.76
CA GLN A 65 -18.22 3.39 2.92
C GLN A 65 -17.02 2.54 2.48
N LYS A 66 -17.19 1.64 1.50
CA LYS A 66 -16.10 0.83 0.96
C LYS A 66 -14.94 1.68 0.41
N VAL A 67 -15.26 2.77 -0.30
CA VAL A 67 -14.22 3.69 -0.82
C VAL A 67 -13.49 4.40 0.32
N LEU A 68 -14.21 4.90 1.33
CA LEU A 68 -13.57 5.57 2.47
C LEU A 68 -12.69 4.60 3.27
N GLU A 69 -13.18 3.38 3.50
CA GLU A 69 -12.41 2.33 4.18
C GLU A 69 -11.14 1.98 3.41
N ALA A 70 -11.21 1.84 2.09
CA ALA A 70 -10.06 1.53 1.25
C ALA A 70 -8.98 2.63 1.19
N TYR A 71 -9.30 3.89 1.52
CA TYR A 71 -8.32 4.99 1.50
C TYR A 71 -7.87 5.45 2.89
N PHE A 72 -8.74 5.33 3.89
CA PHE A 72 -8.53 5.94 5.21
C PHE A 72 -8.81 4.98 6.37
N GLY A 73 -9.31 3.78 6.09
CA GLY A 73 -9.64 2.78 7.09
C GLY A 73 -8.49 1.80 7.35
N PRO A 74 -8.54 1.07 8.47
CA PRO A 74 -7.50 0.09 8.83
C PRO A 74 -7.45 -1.13 7.91
N SER A 75 -8.48 -1.38 7.10
CA SER A 75 -8.50 -2.49 6.13
C SER A 75 -8.16 -2.09 4.69
N GLY A 76 -7.86 -0.80 4.47
CA GLY A 76 -7.39 -0.26 3.20
C GLY A 76 -5.90 -0.44 2.95
#